data_AF-T0Q8W2-F1
#
_entry.id   AF-T0Q8W2-F1
#
_cell.length_a   1.000
_cell.length_b   1.000
_cell.length_c   1.000
_cell.angle_alpha   90.00
_cell.angle_beta   90.00
_cell.angle_gamma   90.00
#
_symmetry.space_group_name_H-M   'P 1'
#
loop_
_entity.id
_entity.type
_entity.pdbx_description
1 polymer ?
#
loop_
_entity_poly.entity_id
_entity_poly.type
_entity_poly.pdbx_seq_one_letter_code
_entity_poly.pdbx_strand_id
1 'polypeptide(L)'
;MATTSVVVPRLYRALLRLAKTFHANEIADKSIYAGVRSGGLLPYDGVQEDWKREQGFRLHLDVLSPTDVQAMAWKDVVAAIHLKFATPSRLADAERIDRGFSTLRALGDHNALIELCVSNGAFTPKRRMPTMRFKVGDVVDVQGLGRGVICNWYYPTLKYMDKKTIKIKYTVLLHTDRTNEEDRWKMYRVTQERLHMAEIPEPISNPSLLFYFDGFEHGRHVPSHALALRFPDDVDAHPAPVLPTIMQLQSADESLLTQYLRSADTTIVRFTKVALESIWLNEAGEVAKAALDDAMAVYEGGAVDQGKAILHDLVETYPDWAPALEKLAMATLADEHFAEAQKLFQRVLDLKPCHFRALSGLATCAVRQRDWTLAHDTAAKLIRLEPDSVIARKVLTKVDEALYHLL
;
A
#
# COMPACT_ATOMS: atom_id res chain seq x y z
N MET A 1 -2.33 5.56 55.43
CA MET A 1 -2.36 4.34 54.59
C MET A 1 -3.26 4.63 53.40
N ALA A 2 -2.67 4.95 52.24
CA ALA A 2 -3.45 5.23 51.04
C ALA A 2 -4.18 3.95 50.63
N THR A 3 -5.51 3.99 50.65
CA THR A 3 -6.37 2.95 50.09
C THR A 3 -5.98 2.77 48.63
N THR A 4 -5.26 1.69 48.31
CA THR A 4 -4.95 1.32 46.93
C THR A 4 -6.28 1.11 46.22
N SER A 5 -6.65 2.09 45.41
CA SER A 5 -7.93 2.14 44.72
C SER A 5 -8.15 0.85 43.92
N VAL A 6 -9.15 0.05 44.32
CA VAL A 6 -9.58 -1.18 43.63
C VAL A 6 -9.96 -0.92 42.16
N VAL A 7 -10.20 0.35 41.82
CA VAL A 7 -10.50 0.82 40.47
C VAL A 7 -9.33 0.63 39.52
N VAL A 8 -8.09 0.92 39.94
CA VAL A 8 -6.92 0.89 39.05
C VAL A 8 -6.63 -0.54 38.52
N PRO A 9 -6.58 -1.60 39.36
CA PRO A 9 -6.42 -2.96 38.86
C PRO A 9 -7.57 -3.43 37.95
N ARG A 10 -8.82 -2.98 38.20
CA ARG A 10 -9.97 -3.33 37.35
C ARG A 10 -9.91 -2.63 35.99
N LEU A 11 -9.60 -1.34 36.00
CA LEU A 11 -9.40 -0.52 34.80
C LEU A 11 -8.28 -1.12 33.93
N TYR A 12 -7.15 -1.46 34.54
CA TYR A 12 -6.05 -2.13 33.86
C TYR A 12 -6.46 -3.44 33.18
N ARG A 13 -7.17 -4.33 33.91
CA ARG A 13 -7.67 -5.60 33.34
C ARG A 13 -8.64 -5.38 32.18
N ALA A 14 -9.49 -4.36 32.25
CA ALA A 14 -10.43 -4.04 31.19
C ALA A 14 -9.73 -3.50 29.93
N LEU A 15 -8.79 -2.57 30.10
CA LEU A 15 -7.95 -2.05 29.02
C LEU A 15 -7.17 -3.17 28.33
N LEU A 16 -6.60 -4.08 29.12
CA LEU A 16 -5.88 -5.23 28.58
C LEU A 16 -6.79 -6.11 27.70
N ARG A 17 -8.04 -6.37 28.10
CA ARG A 17 -8.96 -7.17 27.28
C ARG A 17 -9.30 -6.48 25.95
N LEU A 18 -9.58 -5.19 25.97
CA LEU A 18 -9.91 -4.44 24.74
C LEU A 18 -8.71 -4.30 23.82
N ALA A 19 -7.52 -4.05 24.37
CA ALA A 19 -6.28 -4.01 23.58
C ALA A 19 -5.96 -5.37 22.94
N LYS A 20 -6.29 -6.49 23.61
CA LYS A 20 -6.16 -7.83 23.01
C LYS A 20 -7.04 -7.99 21.78
N THR A 21 -8.26 -7.48 21.86
CA THR A 21 -9.23 -7.55 20.76
C THR A 21 -8.78 -6.69 19.59
N PHE A 22 -8.35 -5.46 19.88
CA PHE A 22 -7.74 -4.56 18.89
C PHE A 22 -6.55 -5.24 18.18
N HIS A 23 -5.60 -5.77 18.94
CA HIS A 23 -4.42 -6.43 18.38
C HIS A 23 -4.77 -7.69 17.56
N ALA A 24 -5.77 -8.46 17.99
CA ALA A 24 -6.25 -9.60 17.21
C ALA A 24 -6.91 -9.19 15.89
N ASN A 25 -7.60 -8.04 15.87
CA ASN A 25 -8.15 -7.46 14.65
C ASN A 25 -7.05 -6.97 13.71
N GLU A 26 -6.01 -6.30 14.24
CA GLU A 26 -4.84 -5.86 13.48
C GLU A 26 -4.11 -7.02 12.78
N ILE A 27 -3.81 -8.10 13.52
CA ILE A 27 -3.17 -9.31 12.95
C ILE A 27 -4.05 -9.96 11.87
N ALA A 28 -5.36 -9.79 11.97
CA ALA A 28 -6.32 -10.36 11.02
C ALA A 28 -6.63 -9.43 9.82
N ASP A 29 -5.85 -8.36 9.62
CA ASP A 29 -6.07 -7.31 8.62
C ASP A 29 -7.48 -6.67 8.70
N LYS A 30 -8.02 -6.58 9.91
CA LYS A 30 -9.30 -5.95 10.20
C LYS A 30 -9.07 -4.60 10.85
N SER A 31 -9.15 -3.57 10.03
CA SER A 31 -9.04 -2.18 10.45
C SER A 31 -10.11 -1.33 9.76
N ILE A 32 -10.28 -0.10 10.23
CA ILE A 32 -11.08 0.91 9.53
C ILE A 32 -10.53 1.10 8.11
N TYR A 33 -9.20 1.08 7.96
CA TYR A 33 -8.52 1.18 6.65
C TYR A 33 -9.00 0.09 5.71
N ALA A 34 -8.84 -1.17 6.14
CA ALA A 34 -9.10 -2.33 5.32
C ALA A 34 -10.60 -2.41 5.04
N GLY A 35 -11.44 -1.98 5.99
CA GLY A 35 -12.88 -1.82 5.79
C GLY A 35 -13.19 -0.89 4.64
N VAL A 36 -12.61 0.31 4.62
CA VAL A 36 -12.82 1.32 3.55
C VAL A 36 -12.26 0.82 2.22
N ARG A 37 -11.00 0.35 2.20
CA ARG A 37 -10.31 -0.11 0.99
C ARG A 37 -10.95 -1.34 0.33
N SER A 38 -11.53 -2.23 1.13
CA SER A 38 -12.30 -3.37 0.62
C SER A 38 -13.70 -2.98 0.11
N GLY A 39 -14.13 -1.73 0.32
CA GLY A 39 -15.52 -1.31 0.08
C GLY A 39 -16.53 -2.03 0.98
N GLY A 40 -16.07 -2.56 2.11
CA GLY A 40 -16.90 -3.17 3.15
C GLY A 40 -17.46 -2.15 4.14
N LEU A 41 -16.72 -1.08 4.38
CA LEU A 41 -17.11 0.10 5.16
C LEU A 41 -17.27 1.28 4.22
N LEU A 42 -18.47 1.83 4.14
CA LEU A 42 -18.71 3.06 3.38
C LEU A 42 -18.15 4.26 4.17
N PRO A 43 -17.62 5.30 3.50
CA PRO A 43 -17.29 6.56 4.17
C PRO A 43 -18.52 7.11 4.92
N TYR A 44 -18.32 7.60 6.15
CA TYR A 44 -19.36 8.14 7.01
C TYR A 44 -18.81 9.33 7.82
N ASP A 45 -19.72 10.14 8.38
CA ASP A 45 -19.37 11.27 9.23
C ASP A 45 -18.63 10.80 10.49
N GLY A 46 -17.35 11.13 10.62
CA GLY A 46 -16.49 10.71 11.73
C GLY A 46 -15.52 9.56 11.42
N VAL A 47 -15.57 8.96 10.22
CA VAL A 47 -14.57 7.95 9.79
C VAL A 47 -13.14 8.45 9.94
N GLN A 48 -12.95 9.74 9.73
CA GLN A 48 -11.71 10.45 9.92
C GLN A 48 -11.24 10.48 11.39
N GLU A 49 -12.12 10.75 12.33
CA GLU A 49 -11.75 10.78 13.75
C GLU A 49 -11.43 9.37 14.25
N ASP A 50 -12.23 8.38 13.83
CA ASP A 50 -12.02 6.97 14.17
C ASP A 50 -10.70 6.44 13.60
N TRP A 51 -10.37 6.82 12.38
CA TRP A 51 -9.07 6.52 11.75
C TRP A 51 -7.90 7.10 12.55
N LYS A 52 -7.93 8.40 12.86
CA LYS A 52 -6.88 9.05 13.68
C LYS A 52 -6.76 8.41 15.05
N ARG A 53 -7.88 8.02 15.66
CA ARG A 53 -7.89 7.27 16.93
C ARG A 53 -7.22 5.91 16.77
N GLU A 54 -7.54 5.16 15.72
CA GLU A 54 -6.90 3.87 15.38
C GLU A 54 -5.38 4.02 15.24
N GLN A 55 -4.92 5.01 14.44
CA GLN A 55 -3.48 5.30 14.31
C GLN A 55 -2.86 5.74 15.62
N GLY A 56 -3.56 6.54 16.43
CA GLY A 56 -3.11 6.91 17.76
C GLY A 56 -2.95 5.70 18.68
N PHE A 57 -3.85 4.72 18.61
CA PHE A 57 -3.69 3.46 19.35
C PHE A 57 -2.48 2.68 18.88
N ARG A 58 -2.26 2.55 17.57
CA ARG A 58 -1.05 1.92 16.99
C ARG A 58 0.22 2.62 17.44
N LEU A 59 0.32 3.93 17.23
CA LEU A 59 1.49 4.72 17.60
C LEU A 59 1.77 4.67 19.11
N HIS A 60 0.75 4.66 19.95
CA HIS A 60 0.94 4.50 21.39
C HIS A 60 1.48 3.13 21.79
N LEU A 61 1.23 2.10 20.99
CA LEU A 61 1.85 0.78 21.15
C LEU A 61 3.29 0.78 20.60
N ASP A 62 3.55 1.53 19.53
CA ASP A 62 4.87 1.61 18.87
C ASP A 62 5.90 2.48 19.58
N VAL A 63 5.48 3.56 20.24
CA VAL A 63 6.39 4.39 21.07
C VAL A 63 7.02 3.56 22.20
N LEU A 64 6.51 2.35 22.46
CA LEU A 64 7.01 1.41 23.45
C LEU A 64 7.95 0.34 22.84
N SER A 65 8.22 0.36 21.52
CA SER A 65 9.32 -0.36 20.83
C SER A 65 9.56 0.17 19.40
N PRO A 66 10.79 0.60 19.00
CA PRO A 66 11.04 1.25 17.71
C PRO A 66 10.96 0.36 16.44
N THR A 67 10.59 -0.92 16.52
CA THR A 67 10.61 -1.84 15.37
C THR A 67 9.35 -2.69 15.30
N ASP A 68 8.57 -2.41 14.24
CA ASP A 68 7.47 -3.17 13.65
C ASP A 68 6.22 -3.44 14.54
N VAL A 69 5.27 -2.50 14.48
CA VAL A 69 3.86 -2.58 14.95
C VAL A 69 3.18 -3.89 14.58
N GLN A 70 3.45 -4.37 13.37
CA GLN A 70 2.86 -5.59 12.81
C GLN A 70 3.45 -6.87 13.42
N ALA A 71 4.54 -6.77 14.17
CA ALA A 71 5.26 -7.88 14.79
C ALA A 71 5.21 -7.87 16.33
N MET A 72 4.44 -6.96 16.96
CA MET A 72 4.31 -6.95 18.41
C MET A 72 3.72 -8.26 18.92
N ALA A 73 4.42 -8.94 19.83
CA ALA A 73 3.82 -10.07 20.51
C ALA A 73 2.87 -9.55 21.60
N TRP A 74 1.80 -10.28 21.88
CA TRP A 74 0.81 -9.92 22.92
C TRP A 74 1.45 -9.57 24.29
N LYS A 75 2.58 -10.22 24.63
CA LYS A 75 3.37 -9.93 25.84
C LYS A 75 3.85 -8.46 25.91
N ASP A 76 4.15 -7.85 24.77
CA ASP A 76 4.70 -6.50 24.67
C ASP A 76 3.57 -5.47 24.80
N VAL A 77 2.37 -5.78 24.26
CA VAL A 77 1.15 -5.00 24.49
C VAL A 77 0.76 -5.01 25.98
N VAL A 78 0.87 -6.16 26.65
CA VAL A 78 0.63 -6.27 28.09
C VAL A 78 1.63 -5.41 28.88
N ALA A 79 2.93 -5.50 28.55
CA ALA A 79 3.98 -4.74 29.22
C ALA A 79 3.80 -3.23 29.04
N ALA A 80 3.47 -2.80 27.82
CA ALA A 80 3.17 -1.43 27.44
C ALA A 80 2.04 -0.81 28.28
N ILE A 81 0.90 -1.51 28.35
CA ILE A 81 -0.26 -1.06 29.12
C ILE A 81 0.09 -1.08 30.61
N HIS A 82 0.80 -2.11 31.11
CA HIS A 82 1.18 -2.20 32.52
C HIS A 82 2.08 -1.05 32.95
N LEU A 83 3.09 -0.72 32.14
CA LEU A 83 4.03 0.37 32.38
C LEU A 83 3.29 1.71 32.51
N LYS A 84 2.32 2.00 31.64
CA LYS A 84 1.51 3.24 31.69
C LYS A 84 0.81 3.47 33.04
N PHE A 85 0.45 2.38 33.74
CA PHE A 85 -0.21 2.43 35.06
C PHE A 85 0.75 2.23 36.25
N ALA A 86 1.88 1.53 36.05
CA ALA A 86 2.83 1.23 37.10
C ALA A 86 3.91 2.32 37.31
N THR A 87 4.28 3.06 36.26
CA THR A 87 5.35 4.06 36.35
C THR A 87 4.90 5.30 37.14
N PRO A 88 5.74 5.86 38.04
CA PRO A 88 5.44 7.14 38.68
C PRO A 88 5.29 8.22 37.62
N SER A 89 4.13 8.88 37.62
CA SER A 89 3.77 9.92 36.65
C SER A 89 3.80 11.28 37.32
N ARG A 90 4.10 12.33 36.53
CA ARG A 90 3.93 13.73 36.97
C ARG A 90 2.45 14.15 37.05
N LEU A 91 1.54 13.35 36.47
CA LEU A 91 0.09 13.60 36.49
C LEU A 91 -0.52 13.09 37.79
N ALA A 92 -1.55 13.80 38.29
CA ALA A 92 -2.31 13.37 39.45
C ALA A 92 -3.05 12.05 39.18
N ASP A 93 -3.29 11.24 40.22
CA ASP A 93 -3.93 9.93 40.08
C ASP A 93 -5.33 10.00 39.46
N ALA A 94 -6.11 11.03 39.78
CA ALA A 94 -7.43 11.26 39.18
C ALA A 94 -7.35 11.47 37.66
N GLU A 95 -6.42 12.30 37.20
CA GLU A 95 -6.23 12.56 35.77
C GLU A 95 -5.76 11.31 35.01
N ARG A 96 -4.94 10.47 35.64
CA ARG A 96 -4.52 9.18 35.07
C ARG A 96 -5.70 8.21 34.94
N ILE A 97 -6.58 8.18 35.94
CA ILE A 97 -7.81 7.37 35.92
C ILE A 97 -8.75 7.85 34.80
N ASP A 98 -8.96 9.17 34.67
CA ASP A 98 -9.83 9.76 33.64
C ASP A 98 -9.32 9.49 32.22
N ARG A 99 -8.01 9.64 31.99
CA ARG A 99 -7.37 9.27 30.73
C ARG A 99 -7.50 7.77 30.45
N GLY A 100 -7.40 6.93 31.49
CA GLY A 100 -7.59 5.49 31.37
C GLY A 100 -9.01 5.11 30.98
N PHE A 101 -10.04 5.72 31.58
CA PHE A 101 -11.44 5.51 31.19
C PHE A 101 -11.74 6.05 29.79
N SER A 102 -11.19 7.20 29.42
CA SER A 102 -11.32 7.75 28.07
C SER A 102 -10.72 6.80 27.02
N THR A 103 -9.53 6.24 27.30
CA THR A 103 -8.89 5.25 26.43
C THR A 103 -9.72 3.96 26.35
N LEU A 104 -10.26 3.50 27.48
CA LEU A 104 -11.11 2.31 27.54
C LEU A 104 -12.35 2.46 26.66
N ARG A 105 -13.03 3.60 26.78
CA ARG A 105 -14.21 3.92 25.96
C ARG A 105 -13.86 3.93 24.47
N ALA A 106 -12.82 4.67 24.09
CA ALA A 106 -12.44 4.81 22.70
C ALA A 106 -12.00 3.47 22.06
N LEU A 107 -11.28 2.61 22.79
CA LEU A 107 -10.97 1.24 22.33
C LEU A 107 -12.22 0.36 22.23
N GLY A 108 -13.18 0.54 23.15
CA GLY A 108 -14.45 -0.17 23.12
C GLY A 108 -15.29 0.18 21.89
N ASP A 109 -15.46 1.48 21.65
CA ASP A 109 -16.19 2.01 20.49
C ASP A 109 -15.54 1.55 19.17
N HIS A 110 -14.20 1.60 19.10
CA HIS A 110 -13.46 1.10 17.94
C HIS A 110 -13.68 -0.40 17.69
N ASN A 111 -13.52 -1.25 18.72
CA ASN A 111 -13.74 -2.69 18.56
C ASN A 111 -15.19 -3.01 18.14
N ALA A 112 -16.17 -2.30 18.68
CA ALA A 112 -17.58 -2.46 18.31
C ALA A 112 -17.84 -2.10 16.84
N LEU A 113 -17.17 -1.05 16.32
CA LEU A 113 -17.23 -0.70 14.90
C LEU A 113 -16.65 -1.80 14.00
N ILE A 114 -15.51 -2.38 14.39
CA ILE A 114 -14.91 -3.51 13.64
C ILE A 114 -15.83 -4.74 13.68
N GLU A 115 -16.43 -5.05 14.83
CA GLU A 115 -17.42 -6.13 14.95
C GLU A 115 -18.63 -5.91 14.04
N LEU A 116 -19.14 -4.67 13.96
CA LEU A 116 -20.21 -4.31 13.02
C LEU A 116 -19.79 -4.55 11.57
N CYS A 117 -18.57 -4.13 11.19
CA CYS A 117 -18.03 -4.37 9.84
C CYS A 117 -17.93 -5.88 9.54
N VAL A 118 -17.43 -6.68 10.49
CA VAL A 118 -17.36 -8.13 10.38
C VAL A 118 -18.75 -8.75 10.20
N SER A 119 -19.73 -8.32 11.01
CA SER A 119 -21.11 -8.84 10.94
C SER A 119 -21.79 -8.53 9.60
N ASN A 120 -21.45 -7.40 8.98
CA ASN A 120 -21.91 -7.01 7.65
C ASN A 120 -21.10 -7.69 6.51
N GLY A 121 -20.15 -8.55 6.86
CA GLY A 121 -19.31 -9.26 5.90
C GLY A 121 -18.31 -8.36 5.18
N ALA A 122 -17.84 -7.28 5.79
CA ALA A 122 -16.85 -6.36 5.19
C ALA A 122 -15.54 -7.08 4.78
N PHE A 123 -15.13 -8.09 5.54
CA PHE A 123 -13.88 -8.83 5.33
C PHE A 123 -14.08 -10.25 4.79
N THR A 124 -15.33 -10.65 4.49
CA THR A 124 -15.60 -12.00 4.02
C THR A 124 -15.34 -12.12 2.52
N PRO A 125 -14.55 -13.12 2.06
CA PRO A 125 -14.32 -13.35 0.65
C PRO A 125 -15.61 -13.64 -0.11
N LYS A 126 -15.78 -13.02 -1.27
CA LYS A 126 -16.87 -13.26 -2.21
C LYS A 126 -16.41 -14.16 -3.35
N ARG A 127 -17.31 -14.99 -3.85
CA ARG A 127 -17.05 -15.94 -4.95
C ARG A 127 -17.81 -15.58 -6.21
N ARG A 128 -17.13 -15.62 -7.35
CA ARG A 128 -17.72 -15.26 -8.64
C ARG A 128 -18.80 -16.26 -9.05
N MET A 129 -19.79 -15.75 -9.77
CA MET A 129 -20.72 -16.57 -10.53
C MET A 129 -20.20 -16.76 -11.96
N PRO A 130 -20.36 -17.94 -12.59
CA PRO A 130 -19.88 -18.19 -13.95
C PRO A 130 -20.44 -17.22 -15.02
N THR A 131 -21.59 -16.60 -14.76
CA THR A 131 -22.27 -15.66 -15.67
C THR A 131 -21.71 -14.24 -15.62
N MET A 132 -20.77 -13.97 -14.70
CA MET A 132 -20.16 -12.66 -14.51
C MET A 132 -19.10 -12.40 -15.57
N ARG A 133 -19.32 -11.36 -16.38
CA ARG A 133 -18.44 -10.98 -17.49
C ARG A 133 -17.23 -10.17 -17.06
N PHE A 134 -17.40 -9.32 -16.05
CA PHE A 134 -16.38 -8.36 -15.66
C PHE A 134 -15.81 -8.64 -14.28
N LYS A 135 -14.56 -8.25 -14.05
CA LYS A 135 -13.80 -8.39 -12.81
C LYS A 135 -13.57 -7.03 -12.17
N VAL A 136 -13.33 -7.02 -10.86
CA VAL A 136 -12.80 -5.85 -10.15
C VAL A 136 -11.48 -5.42 -10.79
N GLY A 137 -11.31 -4.12 -10.98
CA GLY A 137 -10.16 -3.51 -11.66
C GLY A 137 -10.31 -3.35 -13.17
N ASP A 138 -11.33 -3.94 -13.80
CA ASP A 138 -11.55 -3.77 -15.23
C ASP A 138 -12.02 -2.34 -15.56
N VAL A 139 -11.46 -1.79 -16.65
CA VAL A 139 -11.88 -0.51 -17.23
C VAL A 139 -13.06 -0.75 -18.17
N VAL A 140 -14.18 -0.08 -17.90
CA VAL A 140 -15.46 -0.25 -18.59
C VAL A 140 -16.01 1.06 -19.11
N ASP A 141 -16.70 1.00 -20.24
CA ASP A 141 -17.59 2.05 -20.70
C ASP A 141 -19.01 1.77 -20.22
N VAL A 142 -19.56 2.72 -19.48
CA VAL A 142 -20.89 2.67 -18.88
C VAL A 142 -21.87 3.45 -19.74
N GLN A 143 -22.92 2.78 -20.22
CA GLN A 143 -23.92 3.39 -21.08
C GLN A 143 -24.57 4.62 -20.40
N GLY A 144 -24.36 5.78 -21.02
CA GLY A 144 -24.89 7.08 -20.57
C GLY A 144 -24.13 7.75 -19.42
N LEU A 145 -23.02 7.17 -18.95
CA LEU A 145 -22.20 7.71 -17.86
C LEU A 145 -20.72 7.87 -18.22
N GLY A 146 -20.24 7.20 -19.27
CA GLY A 146 -18.86 7.28 -19.74
C GLY A 146 -17.97 6.20 -19.14
N ARG A 147 -16.65 6.42 -19.17
CA ARG A 147 -15.64 5.44 -18.75
C ARG A 147 -15.54 5.35 -17.22
N GLY A 148 -15.26 4.18 -16.69
CA GLY A 148 -15.01 3.96 -15.26
C GLY A 148 -14.28 2.64 -14.99
N VAL A 149 -14.07 2.35 -13.70
CA VAL A 149 -13.48 1.11 -13.22
C VAL A 149 -14.44 0.37 -12.30
N ILE A 150 -14.44 -0.95 -12.37
CA ILE A 150 -15.24 -1.79 -11.48
C ILE A 150 -14.57 -1.91 -10.11
N CYS A 151 -15.21 -1.38 -9.07
CA CYS A 151 -14.72 -1.44 -7.69
C CYS A 151 -15.26 -2.64 -6.93
N ASN A 152 -16.51 -3.04 -7.19
CA ASN A 152 -17.10 -4.22 -6.56
C ASN A 152 -18.27 -4.77 -7.37
N TRP A 153 -18.73 -5.95 -6.96
CA TRP A 153 -19.97 -6.52 -7.44
C TRP A 153 -20.76 -7.17 -6.30
N TYR A 154 -22.06 -7.27 -6.53
CA TYR A 154 -22.96 -8.00 -5.66
C TYR A 154 -24.13 -8.58 -6.44
N TYR A 155 -24.67 -9.67 -5.92
CA TYR A 155 -25.91 -10.26 -6.40
C TYR A 155 -26.76 -10.64 -5.18
N PRO A 156 -28.05 -10.25 -5.15
CA PRO A 156 -28.91 -10.63 -4.04
C PRO A 156 -29.15 -12.14 -4.05
N THR A 157 -28.93 -12.80 -2.92
CA THR A 157 -29.24 -14.21 -2.70
C THR A 157 -30.48 -14.33 -1.81
N LEU A 158 -31.67 -14.24 -2.42
CA LEU A 158 -32.90 -14.54 -1.69
C LEU A 158 -33.10 -16.06 -1.64
N LYS A 159 -33.53 -16.57 -0.48
CA LYS A 159 -33.67 -18.01 -0.18
C LYS A 159 -34.54 -18.79 -1.19
N TYR A 160 -35.40 -18.11 -1.93
CA TYR A 160 -36.34 -18.70 -2.90
C TYR A 160 -36.20 -18.14 -4.33
N MET A 161 -35.15 -17.36 -4.62
CA MET A 161 -34.95 -16.87 -5.99
C MET A 161 -34.40 -17.95 -6.90
N ASP A 162 -34.97 -18.09 -8.09
CA ASP A 162 -34.40 -18.90 -9.16
C ASP A 162 -33.04 -18.30 -9.56
N LYS A 163 -32.00 -19.14 -9.54
CA LYS A 163 -30.63 -18.75 -9.92
C LYS A 163 -30.56 -18.14 -11.32
N LYS A 164 -31.50 -18.48 -12.22
CA LYS A 164 -31.59 -17.91 -13.58
C LYS A 164 -32.06 -16.45 -13.63
N THR A 165 -32.67 -15.94 -12.55
CA THR A 165 -33.20 -14.57 -12.48
C THR A 165 -32.29 -13.58 -11.75
N ILE A 166 -31.12 -14.04 -11.30
CA ILE A 166 -30.19 -13.22 -10.54
C ILE A 166 -29.61 -12.11 -11.43
N LYS A 167 -29.99 -10.87 -11.13
CA LYS A 167 -29.39 -9.67 -11.76
C LYS A 167 -28.13 -9.27 -11.00
N ILE A 168 -26.98 -9.46 -11.64
CA ILE A 168 -25.68 -9.02 -11.12
C ILE A 168 -25.61 -7.50 -11.21
N LYS A 169 -25.18 -6.87 -10.12
CA LYS A 169 -24.93 -5.43 -10.06
C LYS A 169 -23.45 -5.19 -9.79
N TYR A 170 -22.88 -4.35 -10.62
CA TYR A 170 -21.52 -3.85 -10.50
C TYR A 170 -21.56 -2.44 -9.94
N THR A 171 -20.62 -2.13 -9.07
CA THR A 171 -20.38 -0.77 -8.58
C THR A 171 -19.18 -0.23 -9.32
N VAL A 172 -19.39 0.86 -10.06
CA VAL A 172 -18.40 1.47 -10.93
C VAL A 172 -18.05 2.86 -10.39
N LEU A 173 -16.76 3.13 -10.30
CA LEU A 173 -16.22 4.47 -10.07
C LEU A 173 -15.89 5.08 -11.43
N LEU A 174 -16.49 6.23 -11.74
CA LEU A 174 -16.34 6.86 -13.05
C LEU A 174 -15.06 7.69 -13.14
N HIS A 175 -14.59 7.86 -14.37
CA HIS A 175 -13.62 8.90 -14.70
C HIS A 175 -14.21 10.28 -14.44
N THR A 176 -13.45 11.13 -13.77
CA THR A 176 -13.89 12.48 -13.43
C THR A 176 -12.92 13.50 -14.00
N ASP A 177 -13.36 14.26 -15.00
CA ASP A 177 -12.66 15.47 -15.45
C ASP A 177 -12.96 16.67 -14.53
N ARG A 178 -14.00 16.54 -13.70
CA ARG A 178 -14.55 17.60 -12.86
C ARG A 178 -14.26 17.30 -11.39
N THR A 179 -13.62 18.26 -10.73
CA THR A 179 -13.09 18.15 -9.37
C THR A 179 -14.10 18.47 -8.27
N ASN A 180 -15.41 18.45 -8.56
CA ASN A 180 -16.44 18.68 -7.54
C ASN A 180 -16.33 17.60 -6.45
N GLU A 181 -16.22 18.02 -5.19
CA GLU A 181 -15.98 17.11 -4.06
C GLU A 181 -17.06 16.02 -3.93
N GLU A 182 -18.31 16.37 -4.23
CA GLU A 182 -19.47 15.46 -4.18
C GLU A 182 -19.37 14.30 -5.19
N ASP A 183 -18.76 14.52 -6.36
CA ASP A 183 -18.69 13.52 -7.42
C ASP A 183 -17.49 12.58 -7.28
N ARG A 184 -16.47 12.94 -6.47
CA ARG A 184 -15.25 12.13 -6.28
C ARG A 184 -15.56 10.73 -5.76
N TRP A 185 -16.46 10.65 -4.79
CA TRP A 185 -16.82 9.42 -4.06
C TRP A 185 -18.02 8.70 -4.65
N LYS A 186 -18.63 9.28 -5.69
CA LYS A 186 -19.92 8.83 -6.18
C LYS A 186 -19.77 7.56 -7.00
N MET A 187 -20.16 6.46 -6.38
CA MET A 187 -20.18 5.16 -7.02
C MET A 187 -21.54 4.86 -7.66
N TYR A 188 -21.52 4.32 -8.87
CA TYR A 188 -22.71 4.01 -9.63
C TYR A 188 -22.98 2.51 -9.64
N ARG A 189 -24.21 2.12 -9.27
CA ARG A 189 -24.66 0.73 -9.35
C ARG A 189 -25.29 0.48 -10.72
N VAL A 190 -24.66 -0.40 -11.50
CA VAL A 190 -25.00 -0.65 -12.89
C VAL A 190 -25.19 -2.15 -13.13
N THR A 191 -26.12 -2.53 -13.99
CA THR A 191 -26.29 -3.94 -14.37
C THR A 191 -25.34 -4.31 -15.51
N GLN A 192 -25.05 -5.60 -15.63
CA GLN A 192 -24.06 -6.11 -16.58
C GLN A 192 -24.35 -5.73 -18.05
N GLU A 193 -25.61 -5.47 -18.43
CA GLU A 193 -26.03 -5.15 -19.79
C GLU A 193 -25.65 -3.73 -20.21
N ARG A 194 -25.44 -2.83 -19.26
CA ARG A 194 -25.06 -1.42 -19.50
C ARG A 194 -23.55 -1.19 -19.50
N LEU A 195 -22.77 -2.26 -19.40
CA LEU A 195 -21.31 -2.23 -19.32
C LEU A 195 -20.70 -2.86 -20.57
N HIS A 196 -19.66 -2.21 -21.09
CA HIS A 196 -18.82 -2.71 -22.17
C HIS A 196 -17.36 -2.60 -21.73
N MET A 197 -16.49 -3.54 -22.15
CA MET A 197 -15.05 -3.37 -21.96
C MET A 197 -14.59 -2.17 -22.78
N ALA A 198 -13.72 -1.35 -22.20
CA ALA A 198 -13.08 -0.28 -22.95
C ALA A 198 -12.19 -0.86 -24.05
N GLU A 199 -12.27 -0.31 -25.26
CA GLU A 199 -11.46 -0.75 -26.40
C GLU A 199 -9.96 -0.52 -26.16
N ILE A 200 -9.63 0.61 -25.53
CA ILE A 200 -8.28 0.96 -25.09
C ILE A 200 -8.37 1.28 -23.60
N PRO A 201 -8.01 0.33 -22.72
CA PRO A 201 -8.11 0.53 -21.28
C PRO A 201 -6.98 1.46 -20.81
N GLU A 202 -7.33 2.73 -20.60
CA GLU A 202 -6.44 3.71 -19.98
C GLU A 202 -6.75 3.86 -18.49
N PRO A 203 -5.77 4.30 -17.67
CA PRO A 203 -6.00 4.62 -16.28
C PRO A 203 -7.17 5.59 -16.10
N ILE A 204 -8.01 5.31 -15.10
CA ILE A 204 -9.09 6.21 -14.73
C ILE A 204 -8.49 7.34 -13.89
N SER A 205 -8.91 8.58 -14.14
CA SER A 205 -8.60 9.70 -13.26
C SER A 205 -9.76 9.92 -12.31
N ASN A 206 -9.58 9.53 -11.05
CA ASN A 206 -10.50 9.82 -9.97
C ASN A 206 -9.74 9.75 -8.63
N PRO A 207 -9.76 10.79 -7.78
CA PRO A 207 -9.04 10.81 -6.50
C PRO A 207 -9.37 9.63 -5.56
N SER A 208 -10.59 9.13 -5.59
CA SER A 208 -11.04 8.03 -4.74
C SER A 208 -10.49 6.66 -5.16
N LEU A 209 -9.81 6.54 -6.31
CA LEU A 209 -9.18 5.29 -6.74
C LEU A 209 -8.14 4.78 -5.74
N LEU A 210 -7.44 5.70 -5.09
CA LEU A 210 -6.35 5.39 -4.16
C LEU A 210 -6.80 4.58 -2.94
N PHE A 211 -8.10 4.58 -2.62
CA PHE A 211 -8.66 3.71 -1.60
C PHE A 211 -8.82 2.26 -2.08
N TYR A 212 -9.08 2.05 -3.37
CA TYR A 212 -9.49 0.74 -3.88
C TYR A 212 -8.38 0.02 -4.64
N PHE A 213 -7.46 0.76 -5.26
CA PHE A 213 -6.49 0.23 -6.21
C PHE A 213 -5.07 0.73 -5.92
N ASP A 214 -4.10 -0.15 -6.19
CA ASP A 214 -2.66 -0.02 -5.92
C ASP A 214 -1.86 0.14 -7.23
N GLY A 215 -2.44 0.85 -8.19
CA GLY A 215 -1.86 1.18 -9.50
C GLY A 215 -2.61 0.57 -10.69
N PHE A 216 -1.97 0.64 -11.86
CA PHE A 216 -2.53 0.20 -13.13
C PHE A 216 -1.52 -0.64 -13.91
N GLU A 217 -1.86 -1.89 -14.21
CA GLU A 217 -0.99 -2.85 -14.89
C GLU A 217 -1.80 -3.68 -15.90
N HIS A 218 -1.25 -3.96 -17.08
CA HIS A 218 -1.89 -4.82 -18.11
C HIS A 218 -3.32 -4.40 -18.50
N GLY A 219 -3.61 -3.09 -18.54
CA GLY A 219 -4.93 -2.57 -18.89
C GLY A 219 -5.97 -2.69 -17.77
N ARG A 220 -5.56 -2.99 -16.54
CA ARG A 220 -6.46 -3.14 -15.38
C ARG A 220 -5.91 -2.39 -14.18
N HIS A 221 -6.81 -1.87 -13.34
CA HIS A 221 -6.43 -1.36 -12.04
C HIS A 221 -6.13 -2.52 -11.10
N VAL A 222 -4.97 -2.49 -10.44
CA VAL A 222 -4.52 -3.52 -9.51
C VAL A 222 -5.31 -3.36 -8.22
N PRO A 223 -6.16 -4.32 -7.81
CA PRO A 223 -6.92 -4.19 -6.56
C PRO A 223 -5.99 -4.08 -5.36
N SER A 224 -6.34 -3.22 -4.41
CA SER A 224 -5.62 -3.13 -3.14
C SER A 224 -5.66 -4.45 -2.38
N HIS A 225 -4.71 -4.67 -1.48
CA HIS A 225 -4.65 -5.92 -0.69
C HIS A 225 -6.01 -6.28 -0.04
N ALA A 226 -6.66 -5.30 0.61
CA ALA A 226 -7.96 -5.51 1.24
C ALA A 226 -9.08 -5.83 0.24
N LEU A 227 -9.03 -5.21 -0.95
CA LEU A 227 -10.00 -5.47 -2.01
C LEU A 227 -9.78 -6.86 -2.65
N ALA A 228 -8.51 -7.24 -2.84
CA ALA A 228 -8.10 -8.56 -3.32
C ALA A 228 -8.54 -9.68 -2.37
N LEU A 229 -8.38 -9.52 -1.05
CA LEU A 229 -8.87 -10.48 -0.05
C LEU A 229 -10.39 -10.66 -0.09
N ARG A 230 -11.14 -9.59 -0.39
CA ARG A 230 -12.59 -9.64 -0.52
C ARG A 230 -13.05 -10.24 -1.86
N PHE A 231 -12.31 -10.04 -2.94
CA PHE A 231 -12.63 -10.51 -4.30
C PHE A 231 -11.50 -11.40 -4.87
N PRO A 232 -11.17 -12.53 -4.24
CA PRO A 232 -9.99 -13.32 -4.60
C PRO A 232 -10.06 -13.92 -6.01
N ASP A 233 -11.27 -14.17 -6.52
CA ASP A 233 -11.50 -14.76 -7.85
C ASP A 233 -11.31 -13.74 -9.00
N ASP A 234 -11.21 -12.44 -8.68
CA ASP A 234 -11.07 -11.34 -9.66
C ASP A 234 -9.61 -10.92 -9.86
N VAL A 235 -8.75 -11.34 -8.93
CA VAL A 235 -7.31 -11.11 -8.96
C VAL A 235 -6.66 -12.29 -9.66
N ASP A 236 -5.69 -12.01 -10.53
CA ASP A 236 -4.96 -13.08 -11.18
C ASP A 236 -4.17 -13.86 -10.13
N ALA A 237 -4.34 -15.18 -10.13
CA ALA A 237 -3.67 -16.06 -9.19
C ALA A 237 -2.16 -15.94 -9.41
N HIS A 238 -1.45 -15.43 -8.42
CA HIS A 238 -0.01 -15.40 -8.46
C HIS A 238 0.46 -16.82 -8.14
N PRO A 239 1.26 -17.47 -9.00
CA PRO A 239 1.81 -18.78 -8.68
C PRO A 239 2.57 -18.67 -7.35
N ALA A 240 2.43 -19.69 -6.50
CA ALA A 240 3.15 -19.73 -5.23
C ALA A 240 4.64 -19.47 -5.50
N PRO A 241 5.32 -18.64 -4.69
CA PRO A 241 6.73 -18.36 -4.89
C PRO A 241 7.49 -19.68 -4.83
N VAL A 242 8.03 -20.09 -5.98
CA VAL A 242 8.93 -21.23 -6.05
C VAL A 242 10.17 -20.83 -5.25
N LEU A 243 10.55 -21.62 -4.24
CA LEU A 243 11.85 -21.44 -3.61
C LEU A 243 12.92 -21.96 -4.56
N PRO A 244 13.72 -21.09 -5.20
CA PRO A 244 14.83 -21.57 -6.01
C PRO A 244 15.90 -22.20 -5.12
N THR A 245 16.58 -23.19 -5.66
CA THR A 245 17.90 -23.59 -5.14
C THR A 245 18.94 -22.50 -5.45
N ILE A 246 20.05 -22.47 -4.70
CA ILE A 246 21.14 -21.51 -4.94
C ILE A 246 21.64 -21.55 -6.40
N MET A 247 21.76 -22.74 -6.98
CA MET A 247 22.16 -22.92 -8.38
C MET A 247 21.16 -22.32 -9.36
N GLN A 248 19.86 -22.49 -9.12
CA GLN A 248 18.81 -21.92 -9.96
C GLN A 248 18.77 -20.40 -9.88
N LEU A 249 19.09 -19.82 -8.72
CA LEU A 249 19.14 -18.37 -8.55
C LEU A 249 20.33 -17.77 -9.30
N GLN A 250 21.48 -18.46 -9.30
CA GLN A 250 22.69 -18.02 -10.01
C GLN A 250 22.59 -18.10 -11.54
N SER A 251 21.79 -19.03 -12.07
CA SER A 251 21.62 -19.22 -13.53
C SER A 251 20.30 -18.66 -14.08
N ALA A 252 19.48 -18.04 -13.22
CA ALA A 252 18.20 -17.47 -13.62
C ALA A 252 18.40 -16.28 -14.57
N ASP A 253 17.52 -16.19 -15.57
CA ASP A 253 17.42 -15.00 -16.41
C ASP A 253 16.68 -13.87 -15.69
N GLU A 254 16.71 -12.68 -16.29
CA GLU A 254 16.06 -11.50 -15.73
C GLU A 254 14.56 -11.73 -15.45
N SER A 255 13.86 -12.39 -16.38
CA SER A 255 12.43 -12.70 -16.23
C SER A 255 12.15 -13.53 -14.99
N LEU A 256 12.88 -14.62 -14.77
CA LEU A 256 12.70 -15.49 -13.62
C LEU A 256 13.12 -14.81 -12.31
N LEU A 257 14.20 -14.02 -12.35
CA LEU A 257 14.62 -13.22 -11.20
C LEU A 257 13.54 -12.20 -10.79
N THR A 258 12.86 -11.54 -11.73
CA THR A 258 11.75 -10.64 -11.37
C THR A 258 10.59 -11.37 -10.67
N GLN A 259 10.40 -12.68 -10.92
CA GLN A 259 9.42 -13.49 -10.18
C GLN A 259 9.92 -13.80 -8.77
N TYR A 260 11.21 -14.11 -8.59
CA TYR A 260 11.80 -14.39 -7.27
C TYR A 260 11.86 -13.17 -6.35
N LEU A 261 11.81 -11.94 -6.87
CA LEU A 261 11.62 -10.73 -6.05
C LEU A 261 10.35 -10.80 -5.18
N ARG A 262 9.32 -11.54 -5.61
CA ARG A 262 8.05 -11.66 -4.89
C ARG A 262 8.06 -12.79 -3.85
N SER A 263 9.22 -13.41 -3.59
CA SER A 263 9.35 -14.47 -2.59
C SER A 263 9.09 -13.93 -1.18
N ALA A 264 8.45 -14.75 -0.34
CA ALA A 264 8.29 -14.44 1.09
C ALA A 264 9.62 -14.54 1.86
N ASP A 265 10.64 -15.21 1.30
CA ASP A 265 11.97 -15.31 1.91
C ASP A 265 12.84 -14.10 1.54
N THR A 266 13.12 -13.28 2.55
CA THR A 266 13.95 -12.07 2.42
C THR A 266 15.36 -12.35 1.91
N THR A 267 15.90 -13.55 2.17
CA THR A 267 17.23 -13.96 1.71
C THR A 267 17.23 -14.18 0.20
N ILE A 268 16.22 -14.87 -0.33
CA ILE A 268 16.04 -15.08 -1.78
C ILE A 268 15.87 -13.73 -2.46
N VAL A 269 15.06 -12.83 -1.91
CA VAL A 269 14.86 -11.49 -2.44
C VAL A 269 16.18 -10.71 -2.49
N ARG A 270 17.00 -10.74 -1.43
CA ARG A 270 18.31 -10.08 -1.40
C ARG A 270 19.27 -10.61 -2.47
N PHE A 271 19.41 -11.93 -2.59
CA PHE A 271 20.28 -12.52 -3.63
C PHE A 271 19.78 -12.20 -5.03
N THR A 272 18.46 -12.23 -5.23
CA THR A 272 17.83 -11.91 -6.51
C THR A 272 18.11 -10.47 -6.93
N LYS A 273 18.04 -9.51 -6.01
CA LYS A 273 18.40 -8.11 -6.28
C LYS A 273 19.84 -7.97 -6.73
N VAL A 274 20.78 -8.62 -6.04
CA VAL A 274 22.21 -8.59 -6.41
C VAL A 274 22.43 -9.18 -7.80
N ALA A 275 21.74 -10.29 -8.12
CA ALA A 275 21.82 -10.90 -9.44
C ALA A 275 21.25 -9.98 -10.54
N LEU A 276 20.08 -9.37 -10.32
CA LEU A 276 19.49 -8.40 -11.24
C LEU A 276 20.39 -7.17 -11.45
N GLU A 277 20.92 -6.59 -10.38
CA GLU A 277 21.84 -5.47 -10.45
C GLU A 277 23.09 -5.82 -11.27
N SER A 278 23.64 -7.02 -11.08
CA SER A 278 24.76 -7.49 -11.89
C SER A 278 24.41 -7.68 -13.36
N ILE A 279 23.20 -8.17 -13.68
CA ILE A 279 22.75 -8.31 -15.08
C ILE A 279 22.68 -6.91 -15.71
N TRP A 280 21.93 -5.99 -15.10
CA TRP A 280 21.74 -4.64 -15.61
C TRP A 280 23.05 -3.87 -15.77
N LEU A 281 23.98 -4.01 -14.80
CA LEU A 281 25.29 -3.36 -14.86
C LEU A 281 26.14 -3.84 -16.05
N ASN A 282 26.03 -5.12 -16.42
CA ASN A 282 26.85 -5.69 -17.49
C ASN A 282 26.27 -5.46 -18.91
N GLU A 283 25.05 -4.94 -19.05
CA GLU A 283 24.36 -4.76 -20.34
C GLU A 283 25.08 -3.83 -21.32
N ALA A 284 25.76 -2.78 -20.84
CA ALA A 284 26.53 -1.85 -21.67
C ALA A 284 28.02 -2.25 -21.84
N GLY A 285 28.42 -3.39 -21.28
CA GLY A 285 29.79 -3.92 -21.34
C GLY A 285 30.76 -3.33 -20.29
N GLU A 286 31.93 -3.96 -20.18
CA GLU A 286 32.92 -3.65 -19.13
C GLU A 286 33.48 -2.22 -19.21
N VAL A 287 33.56 -1.63 -20.41
CA VAL A 287 34.06 -0.25 -20.58
C VAL A 287 33.08 0.76 -19.98
N ALA A 288 31.78 0.60 -20.26
CA ALA A 288 30.74 1.47 -19.72
C ALA A 288 30.65 1.34 -18.19
N LYS A 289 30.77 0.11 -17.68
CA LYS A 289 30.80 -0.18 -16.26
C LYS A 289 32.00 0.46 -15.56
N ALA A 290 33.21 0.31 -16.10
CA ALA A 290 34.40 0.94 -15.54
C ALA A 290 34.26 2.47 -15.52
N ALA A 291 33.74 3.07 -16.60
CA ALA A 291 33.48 4.50 -16.66
C ALA A 291 32.43 4.96 -15.64
N LEU A 292 31.39 4.15 -15.38
CA LEU A 292 30.40 4.42 -14.34
C LEU A 292 31.01 4.35 -12.93
N ASP A 293 31.86 3.36 -12.67
CA ASP A 293 32.57 3.22 -11.39
C ASP A 293 33.51 4.41 -11.16
N ASP A 294 34.24 4.86 -12.19
CA ASP A 294 35.08 6.06 -12.13
C ASP A 294 34.25 7.33 -11.86
N ALA A 295 33.11 7.48 -12.54
CA ALA A 295 32.19 8.60 -12.33
C ALA A 295 31.67 8.65 -10.88
N MET A 296 31.30 7.48 -10.34
CA MET A 296 30.82 7.36 -8.96
C MET A 296 31.93 7.62 -7.95
N ALA A 297 33.17 7.18 -8.21
CA ALA A 297 34.31 7.47 -7.34
C ALA A 297 34.61 8.98 -7.27
N VAL A 298 34.51 9.70 -8.40
CA VAL A 298 34.66 11.17 -8.44
C VAL A 298 33.53 11.85 -7.67
N TYR A 299 32.28 11.38 -7.85
CA TYR A 299 31.11 11.90 -7.16
C TYR A 299 31.23 11.74 -5.63
N GLU A 300 31.53 10.53 -5.15
CA GLU A 300 31.67 10.21 -3.73
C GLU A 300 32.94 10.80 -3.10
N GLY A 301 33.98 11.04 -3.90
CA GLY A 301 35.21 11.73 -3.50
C GLY A 301 35.04 13.23 -3.22
N GLY A 302 33.84 13.78 -3.39
CA GLY A 302 33.48 15.17 -3.08
C GLY A 302 33.46 16.11 -4.28
N ALA A 303 33.95 15.69 -5.44
CA ALA A 303 33.86 16.43 -6.70
C ALA A 303 32.50 16.18 -7.38
N VAL A 304 31.42 16.49 -6.66
CA VAL A 304 30.04 16.17 -7.02
C VAL A 304 29.66 16.64 -8.42
N ASP A 305 29.98 17.88 -8.79
CA ASP A 305 29.62 18.44 -10.09
C ASP A 305 30.35 17.76 -11.25
N GLN A 306 31.62 17.38 -11.05
CA GLN A 306 32.39 16.64 -12.04
C GLN A 306 31.85 15.23 -12.23
N GLY A 307 31.55 14.54 -11.12
CA GLY A 307 30.93 13.21 -11.17
C GLY A 307 29.59 13.23 -11.92
N LYS A 308 28.74 14.23 -11.69
CA LYS A 308 27.48 14.42 -12.42
C LYS A 308 27.68 14.69 -13.91
N ALA A 309 28.67 15.50 -14.28
CA ALA A 309 28.98 15.75 -15.68
C ALA A 309 29.36 14.44 -16.40
N ILE A 310 30.20 13.60 -15.77
CA ILE A 310 30.56 12.29 -16.33
C ILE A 310 29.33 11.36 -16.41
N LEU A 311 28.44 11.37 -15.40
CA LEU A 311 27.19 10.61 -15.45
C LEU A 311 26.27 11.07 -16.59
N HIS A 312 26.21 12.38 -16.85
CA HIS A 312 25.45 12.92 -17.98
C HIS A 312 26.02 12.45 -19.31
N ASP A 313 27.34 12.56 -19.51
CA ASP A 313 28.03 12.06 -20.71
C ASP A 313 27.82 10.55 -20.92
N LEU A 314 27.80 9.77 -19.83
CA LEU A 314 27.49 8.34 -19.87
C LEU A 314 26.07 8.06 -20.32
N VAL A 315 25.08 8.83 -19.84
CA VAL A 315 23.69 8.71 -20.29
C VAL A 315 23.55 9.11 -21.75
N GLU A 316 24.26 10.12 -22.23
CA GLU A 316 24.27 10.47 -23.65
C GLU A 316 24.89 9.38 -24.52
N THR A 317 25.95 8.74 -24.04
CA THR A 317 26.65 7.65 -24.75
C THR A 317 25.86 6.35 -24.74
N TYR A 318 25.16 6.05 -23.64
CA TYR A 318 24.40 4.84 -23.41
C TYR A 318 22.95 5.15 -22.95
N PRO A 319 22.09 5.71 -23.84
CA PRO A 319 20.79 6.27 -23.47
C PRO A 319 19.75 5.26 -22.98
N ASP A 320 19.94 3.97 -23.30
CA ASP A 320 19.06 2.89 -22.86
C ASP A 320 19.72 2.00 -21.78
N TRP A 321 20.79 2.48 -21.12
CA TRP A 321 21.44 1.76 -20.04
C TRP A 321 20.93 2.22 -18.67
N ALA A 322 20.07 1.38 -18.08
CA ALA A 322 19.37 1.66 -16.81
C ALA A 322 20.30 2.10 -15.64
N PRO A 323 21.47 1.47 -15.39
CA PRO A 323 22.38 1.88 -14.32
C PRO A 323 22.88 3.32 -14.41
N ALA A 324 23.31 3.80 -15.58
CA ALA A 324 23.75 5.19 -15.72
C ALA A 324 22.59 6.18 -15.50
N LEU A 325 21.43 5.88 -16.07
CA LEU A 325 20.20 6.65 -15.84
C LEU A 325 19.81 6.68 -14.35
N GLU A 326 19.92 5.55 -13.65
CA GLU A 326 19.64 5.44 -12.21
C GLU A 326 20.61 6.28 -11.37
N LYS A 327 21.92 6.24 -11.67
CA LYS A 327 22.92 7.05 -10.98
C LYS A 327 22.69 8.55 -11.21
N LEU A 328 22.44 8.96 -12.45
CA LEU A 328 22.12 10.35 -12.76
C LEU A 328 20.83 10.78 -12.03
N ALA A 329 19.77 9.96 -12.09
CA ALA A 329 18.50 10.25 -11.40
C ALA A 329 18.68 10.43 -9.89
N MET A 330 19.52 9.60 -9.24
CA MET A 330 19.82 9.74 -7.82
C MET A 330 20.61 11.01 -7.51
N ALA A 331 21.58 11.38 -8.34
CA ALA A 331 22.33 12.62 -8.19
C ALA A 331 21.42 13.85 -8.36
N THR A 332 20.54 13.84 -9.37
CA THR A 332 19.53 14.88 -9.61
C THR A 332 18.51 14.96 -8.47
N LEU A 333 18.12 13.81 -7.88
CA LEU A 333 17.26 13.76 -6.70
C LEU A 333 17.93 14.38 -5.47
N ALA A 334 19.24 14.14 -5.29
CA ALA A 334 20.01 14.71 -4.19
C ALA A 334 20.10 16.25 -4.27
N ASP A 335 20.08 16.80 -5.49
CA ASP A 335 19.99 18.25 -5.73
C ASP A 335 18.58 18.83 -5.60
N GLU A 336 17.60 18.02 -5.21
CA GLU A 336 16.20 18.41 -5.10
C GLU A 336 15.52 18.81 -6.43
N HIS A 337 16.12 18.46 -7.58
CA HIS A 337 15.52 18.62 -8.90
C HIS A 337 14.49 17.51 -9.19
N PHE A 338 13.41 17.45 -8.39
CA PHE A 338 12.48 16.32 -8.35
C PHE A 338 11.80 16.01 -9.68
N ALA A 339 11.44 17.03 -10.47
CA ALA A 339 10.74 16.84 -11.75
C ALA A 339 11.65 16.20 -12.81
N GLU A 340 12.95 16.51 -12.79
CA GLU A 340 13.94 15.92 -13.69
C GLU A 340 14.31 14.51 -13.25
N ALA A 341 14.57 14.32 -11.95
CA ALA A 341 14.81 13.00 -11.37
C ALA A 341 13.63 12.04 -11.65
N GLN A 342 12.39 12.51 -11.54
CA GLN A 342 11.20 11.75 -11.89
C GLN A 342 11.23 11.26 -13.34
N LYS A 343 11.60 12.11 -14.31
CA LYS A 343 11.70 11.70 -15.73
C LYS A 343 12.76 10.63 -15.94
N LEU A 344 13.92 10.78 -15.30
CA LEU A 344 15.00 9.80 -15.39
C LEU A 344 14.60 8.47 -14.75
N PHE A 345 14.00 8.47 -13.56
CA PHE A 345 13.49 7.24 -12.94
C PHE A 345 12.37 6.60 -13.75
N GLN A 346 11.48 7.38 -14.35
CA GLN A 346 10.45 6.85 -15.26
C GLN A 346 11.10 6.15 -16.46
N ARG A 347 12.14 6.75 -17.06
CA ARG A 347 12.90 6.12 -18.16
C ARG A 347 13.54 4.79 -17.72
N VAL A 348 14.11 4.73 -16.52
CA VAL A 348 14.62 3.47 -15.96
C VAL A 348 13.50 2.43 -15.83
N LEU A 349 12.31 2.81 -15.39
CA LEU A 349 11.17 1.89 -15.24
C LEU A 349 10.55 1.48 -16.58
N ASP A 350 10.64 2.31 -17.60
CA ASP A 350 10.23 1.96 -18.97
C ASP A 350 11.13 0.85 -19.54
N LEU A 351 12.44 0.92 -19.23
CA LEU A 351 13.41 -0.12 -19.60
C LEU A 351 13.29 -1.36 -18.70
N LYS A 352 13.14 -1.14 -17.39
CA LYS A 352 13.20 -2.14 -16.32
C LYS A 352 12.01 -1.95 -15.35
N PRO A 353 10.81 -2.49 -15.66
CA PRO A 353 9.57 -2.22 -14.91
C PRO A 353 9.58 -2.63 -13.42
N CYS A 354 10.48 -3.54 -13.03
CA CYS A 354 10.65 -4.03 -11.67
C CYS A 354 11.91 -3.46 -10.98
N HIS A 355 12.51 -2.39 -11.53
CA HIS A 355 13.73 -1.80 -10.97
C HIS A 355 13.45 -1.11 -9.63
N PHE A 356 13.77 -1.79 -8.54
CA PHE A 356 13.38 -1.42 -7.18
C PHE A 356 13.97 -0.08 -6.70
N ARG A 357 15.21 0.26 -7.08
CA ARG A 357 15.80 1.57 -6.73
C ARG A 357 15.11 2.73 -7.46
N ALA A 358 14.73 2.52 -8.73
CA ALA A 358 14.00 3.52 -9.51
C ALA A 358 12.57 3.70 -8.99
N LEU A 359 11.90 2.62 -8.58
CA LEU A 359 10.61 2.72 -7.87
C LEU A 359 10.76 3.52 -6.57
N SER A 360 11.82 3.27 -5.80
CA SER A 360 12.09 4.00 -4.54
C SER A 360 12.34 5.49 -4.79
N GLY A 361 13.15 5.80 -5.80
CA GLY A 361 13.46 7.17 -6.23
C GLY A 361 12.24 7.91 -6.76
N LEU A 362 11.47 7.28 -7.64
CA LEU A 362 10.24 7.84 -8.21
C LEU A 362 9.18 8.10 -7.13
N ALA A 363 8.96 7.16 -6.21
CA ALA A 363 8.05 7.34 -5.09
C ALA A 363 8.47 8.53 -4.20
N THR A 364 9.77 8.70 -3.97
CA THR A 364 10.32 9.83 -3.21
C THR A 364 10.12 11.16 -3.95
N CYS A 365 10.38 11.20 -5.26
CA CYS A 365 10.14 12.37 -6.11
C CYS A 365 8.65 12.77 -6.09
N ALA A 366 7.75 11.79 -6.22
CA ALA A 366 6.32 12.00 -6.23
C ALA A 366 5.82 12.60 -4.88
N VAL A 367 6.29 12.08 -3.74
CA VAL A 367 5.99 12.65 -2.43
C VAL A 367 6.48 14.10 -2.30
N ARG A 368 7.70 14.40 -2.77
CA ARG A 368 8.26 15.76 -2.71
C ARG A 368 7.47 16.74 -3.57
N GLN A 369 6.93 16.28 -4.68
CA GLN A 369 6.07 17.04 -5.57
C GLN A 369 4.58 17.03 -5.16
N ARG A 370 4.22 16.28 -4.11
CA ARG A 370 2.84 16.07 -3.64
C ARG A 370 1.92 15.42 -4.67
N ASP A 371 2.50 14.66 -5.61
CA ASP A 371 1.75 13.76 -6.49
C ASP A 371 1.44 12.47 -5.73
N TRP A 372 0.37 12.52 -4.93
CA TRP A 372 -0.04 11.41 -4.06
C TRP A 372 -0.48 10.18 -4.84
N THR A 373 -1.02 10.39 -6.05
CA THR A 373 -1.42 9.31 -6.97
C THR A 373 -0.20 8.50 -7.39
N LEU A 374 0.80 9.16 -7.96
CA LEU A 374 2.02 8.51 -8.41
C LEU A 374 2.82 7.93 -7.22
N ALA A 375 2.85 8.64 -6.09
CA ALA A 375 3.51 8.17 -4.88
C ALA A 375 2.90 6.88 -4.36
N HIS A 376 1.56 6.80 -4.31
CA HIS A 376 0.84 5.60 -3.90
C HIS A 376 1.14 4.43 -4.82
N ASP A 377 0.93 4.61 -6.13
CA ASP A 377 1.03 3.54 -7.11
C ASP A 377 2.46 2.97 -7.17
N THR A 378 3.45 3.86 -7.14
CA THR A 378 4.87 3.46 -7.15
C THR A 378 5.27 2.74 -5.86
N ALA A 379 4.85 3.27 -4.69
CA ALA A 379 5.18 2.66 -3.41
C ALA A 379 4.42 1.33 -3.19
N ALA A 380 3.17 1.22 -3.64
CA ALA A 380 2.41 -0.01 -3.57
C ALA A 380 3.00 -1.07 -4.51
N LYS A 381 3.46 -0.70 -5.70
CA LYS A 381 4.23 -1.61 -6.56
C LYS A 381 5.53 -2.06 -5.90
N LEU A 382 6.26 -1.13 -5.28
CA LEU A 382 7.49 -1.44 -4.56
C LEU A 382 7.23 -2.39 -3.38
N ILE A 383 6.15 -2.23 -2.61
CA ILE A 383 5.84 -3.11 -1.48
C ILE A 383 5.47 -4.54 -1.92
N ARG A 384 4.87 -4.69 -3.11
CA ARG A 384 4.63 -6.02 -3.71
C ARG A 384 5.92 -6.72 -4.14
N LEU A 385 6.96 -5.97 -4.49
CA LEU A 385 8.29 -6.50 -4.83
C LEU A 385 9.21 -6.61 -3.62
N GLU A 386 9.02 -5.74 -2.63
CA GLU A 386 9.84 -5.64 -1.43
C GLU A 386 8.93 -5.35 -0.21
N PRO A 387 8.34 -6.40 0.39
CA PRO A 387 7.43 -6.23 1.53
C PRO A 387 8.06 -5.48 2.71
N ASP A 388 9.38 -5.62 2.89
CA ASP A 388 10.14 -4.97 3.95
C ASP A 388 10.73 -3.60 3.55
N SER A 389 10.34 -3.03 2.41
CA SER A 389 10.84 -1.74 1.98
C SER A 389 10.39 -0.62 2.92
N VAL A 390 11.35 -0.14 3.73
CA VAL A 390 11.15 0.99 4.64
C VAL A 390 10.75 2.26 3.88
N ILE A 391 11.29 2.45 2.67
CA ILE A 391 10.96 3.60 1.82
C ILE A 391 9.50 3.51 1.36
N ALA A 392 9.08 2.36 0.81
CA ALA A 392 7.69 2.16 0.40
C ALA A 392 6.72 2.40 1.57
N ARG A 393 7.01 1.83 2.73
CA ARG A 393 6.19 2.00 3.93
C ARG A 393 6.08 3.47 4.35
N LYS A 394 7.20 4.21 4.41
CA LYS A 394 7.21 5.64 4.72
C LYS A 394 6.43 6.47 3.70
N VAL A 395 6.55 6.15 2.41
CA VAL A 395 5.80 6.83 1.36
C VAL A 395 4.31 6.56 1.51
N LEU A 396 3.90 5.30 1.69
CA LEU A 396 2.50 4.94 1.89
C LEU A 396 1.93 5.60 3.15
N THR A 397 2.66 5.67 4.26
CA THR A 397 2.21 6.42 5.45
C THR A 397 1.96 7.90 5.15
N LYS A 398 2.85 8.55 4.38
CA LYS A 398 2.64 9.96 3.97
C LYS A 398 1.47 10.11 3.01
N VAL A 399 1.29 9.17 2.09
CA VAL A 399 0.14 9.13 1.19
C VAL A 399 -1.13 8.95 2.01
N ASP A 400 -1.16 8.07 3.01
CA ASP A 400 -2.30 7.85 3.89
C ASP A 400 -2.64 9.12 4.68
N GLU A 401 -1.62 9.82 5.20
CA GLU A 401 -1.80 11.15 5.84
C GLU A 401 -2.38 12.17 4.86
N ALA A 402 -1.95 12.19 3.60
CA ALA A 402 -2.46 13.10 2.59
C ALA A 402 -3.88 12.75 2.11
N LEU A 403 -4.14 11.46 1.83
CA LEU A 403 -5.44 10.91 1.49
C LEU A 403 -6.47 11.19 2.57
N TYR A 404 -6.04 11.14 3.82
CA TYR A 404 -6.86 11.44 4.95
C TYR A 404 -7.38 12.88 4.94
N HIS A 405 -6.61 13.86 4.45
CA HIS A 405 -7.08 15.24 4.28
C HIS A 405 -8.01 15.43 3.08
N LEU A 406 -8.19 14.41 2.23
CA LEU A 406 -9.12 14.42 1.10
C LEU A 406 -10.49 13.83 1.45
N LEU A 407 -10.58 13.04 2.53
CA LEU A 407 -11.83 12.73 3.23
C LEU A 407 -12.37 13.99 3.91
#